data_AF-Q4C006-F1
#
_entry.id   AF-Q4C006-F1
#
_cell.length_a   1.000
_cell.length_b   1.000
_cell.length_c   1.000
_cell.angle_alpha   90.00
_cell.angle_beta   90.00
_cell.angle_gamma   90.00
#
_symmetry.space_group_name_H-M   'P 1'
#
loop_
_entity.id
_entity.type
_entity.pdbx_description
1 polymer ?
#
loop_
_entity_poly.entity_id
_entity_poly.type
_entity_poly.pdbx_seq_one_letter_code
_entity_poly.pdbx_strand_id
1 'polypeptide(L)'
;MEKFSDIFISYAKKTTSPKFKIEGVYPDWDFNVIPTEFRALIEEKTGLFCGRSFVFQEFDKFINSHNKGYFTVIGDAGMGKSAIASKYILSRKVPCYFNIATEGKNKPEQFLSNIRQQLIIRYRLPNQENADLRSLLQKASEKLSENQKLIIVVDALDEVEQEGSSNLLDLPKNLPNGVYLLLTRRPYNLENKRLNTSPDTPYKTLDLREKQYQKWNDQDVREYIRLFLEEDQQDQDKLQKWLQDRSISQLTFIEKVAQKSENNFMYLRYVFPAIANGQYDNLELEDFPIGLEEYYYTHWQRMNMEGKNKELEVFVLFILSQSKVAPTSKIITEIVQKKDEFKDIECLEIDKVLDKWVEYLSKEKSQGEIRYRIYHQSFTDFLTKQKELDKNRKIFEEVVISINESEYRNSEISEILQG
;
A
#
# COMPACT_ATOMS: atom_id res chain seq x y z
N MET A 1 0.84 -9.47 -31.88
CA MET A 1 1.99 -8.54 -31.77
C MET A 1 2.95 -8.94 -30.65
N GLU A 2 2.51 -9.40 -29.47
CA GLU A 2 3.41 -9.95 -28.44
C GLU A 2 4.31 -11.08 -28.96
N LYS A 3 3.76 -12.08 -29.67
CA LYS A 3 4.58 -13.12 -30.34
C LYS A 3 5.61 -12.56 -31.33
N PHE A 4 5.31 -11.47 -32.02
CA PHE A 4 6.28 -10.83 -32.92
C PHE A 4 7.37 -10.12 -32.11
N SER A 5 6.99 -9.48 -31.01
CA SER A 5 7.89 -8.83 -30.05
C SER A 5 8.90 -9.83 -29.47
N ASP A 6 8.43 -10.97 -28.98
CA ASP A 6 9.27 -12.02 -28.40
C ASP A 6 10.22 -12.64 -29.43
N ILE A 7 9.73 -12.89 -30.65
CA ILE A 7 10.53 -13.40 -31.76
C ILE A 7 11.57 -12.37 -32.20
N PHE A 8 11.18 -11.09 -32.29
CA PHE A 8 12.08 -10.00 -32.67
C PHE A 8 13.17 -9.78 -31.61
N ILE A 9 12.82 -9.77 -30.32
CA ILE A 9 13.79 -9.64 -29.21
C ILE A 9 14.73 -10.84 -29.19
N SER A 10 14.20 -12.06 -29.36
CA SER A 10 15.02 -13.28 -29.44
C SER A 10 16.01 -13.22 -30.61
N TYR A 11 15.56 -12.77 -31.78
CA TYR A 11 16.41 -12.56 -32.94
C TYR A 11 17.44 -11.43 -32.72
N ALA A 12 17.00 -10.30 -32.19
CA ALA A 12 17.85 -9.15 -31.88
C ALA A 12 18.96 -9.52 -30.89
N LYS A 13 18.63 -10.27 -29.82
CA LYS A 13 19.60 -10.84 -28.85
C LYS A 13 20.61 -11.77 -29.52
N LYS A 14 20.18 -12.62 -30.46
CA LYS A 14 21.08 -13.51 -31.23
C LYS A 14 22.03 -12.77 -32.15
N THR A 15 21.61 -11.64 -32.73
CA THR A 15 22.46 -10.88 -33.67
C THR A 15 23.54 -10.05 -33.00
N THR A 16 23.46 -9.80 -31.68
CA THR A 16 24.34 -8.88 -30.91
C THR A 16 24.45 -7.44 -31.46
N SER A 17 23.67 -7.12 -32.50
CA SER A 17 23.81 -5.90 -33.28
C SER A 17 23.46 -4.66 -32.45
N PRO A 18 24.36 -3.64 -32.35
CA PRO A 18 24.13 -2.42 -31.57
C PRO A 18 22.89 -1.65 -32.00
N LYS A 19 22.50 -1.72 -33.28
CA LYS A 19 21.32 -1.03 -33.84
C LYS A 19 19.98 -1.45 -33.22
N PHE A 20 19.94 -2.56 -32.50
CA PHE A 20 18.74 -3.05 -31.80
C PHE A 20 18.76 -2.77 -30.30
N LYS A 21 19.75 -2.01 -29.82
CA LYS A 21 19.90 -1.64 -28.41
C LYS A 21 19.66 -0.13 -28.25
N ILE A 22 18.97 0.23 -27.18
CA ILE A 22 18.83 1.61 -26.71
C ILE A 22 19.69 1.70 -25.44
N GLU A 23 20.66 2.61 -25.43
CA GLU A 23 21.61 2.78 -24.30
C GLU A 23 22.30 1.47 -23.88
N GLY A 24 22.63 0.61 -24.86
CA GLY A 24 23.34 -0.65 -24.62
C GLY A 24 22.45 -1.81 -24.15
N VAL A 25 21.15 -1.59 -23.94
CA VAL A 25 20.19 -2.61 -23.52
C VAL A 25 19.22 -2.91 -24.66
N TYR A 26 18.79 -4.17 -24.81
CA TYR A 26 17.67 -4.46 -25.70
C TYR A 26 16.42 -3.84 -25.08
N PRO A 27 15.68 -2.99 -25.81
CA PRO A 27 14.44 -2.41 -25.31
C PRO A 27 13.48 -3.53 -24.89
N ASP A 28 12.78 -3.35 -23.77
CA ASP A 28 11.75 -4.28 -23.32
C ASP A 28 10.43 -3.92 -24.03
N TRP A 29 10.02 -4.75 -24.99
CA TRP A 29 8.86 -4.47 -25.85
C TRP A 29 7.58 -5.15 -25.32
N ASP A 30 7.52 -5.46 -24.03
CA ASP A 30 6.26 -5.83 -23.37
C ASP A 30 5.50 -4.53 -23.02
N PHE A 31 4.56 -4.17 -23.89
CA PHE A 31 3.68 -3.00 -23.73
C PHE A 31 2.66 -3.16 -22.58
N ASN A 32 2.66 -4.32 -21.94
CA ASN A 32 1.82 -4.68 -20.80
C ASN A 32 2.66 -4.83 -19.51
N VAL A 33 3.87 -4.25 -19.49
CA VAL A 33 4.75 -4.28 -18.32
C VAL A 33 4.18 -3.44 -17.19
N ILE A 34 3.98 -4.11 -16.05
CA ILE A 34 3.72 -3.47 -14.76
C ILE A 34 4.92 -2.56 -14.43
N PRO A 35 4.70 -1.28 -14.06
CA PRO A 35 5.78 -0.38 -13.67
C PRO A 35 6.73 -1.03 -12.66
N THR A 36 8.04 -0.94 -12.93
CA THR A 36 9.07 -1.62 -12.12
C THR A 36 8.97 -1.25 -10.64
N GLU A 37 8.62 0.00 -10.33
CA GLU A 37 8.42 0.51 -8.98
C GLU A 37 7.30 -0.19 -8.19
N PHE A 38 6.33 -0.82 -8.86
CA PHE A 38 5.23 -1.53 -8.20
C PHE A 38 5.41 -3.05 -8.19
N ARG A 39 6.47 -3.60 -8.82
CA ARG A 39 6.66 -5.06 -8.92
C ARG A 39 6.81 -5.73 -7.56
N ALA A 40 7.72 -5.23 -6.74
CA ALA A 40 7.96 -5.78 -5.41
C ALA A 40 6.70 -5.72 -4.55
N LEU A 41 5.95 -4.61 -4.61
CA LEU A 41 4.67 -4.46 -3.91
C LEU A 41 3.65 -5.49 -4.40
N ILE A 42 3.47 -5.65 -5.72
CA ILE A 42 2.51 -6.60 -6.29
C ILE A 42 2.90 -8.04 -5.92
N GLU A 43 4.17 -8.41 -6.02
CA GLU A 43 4.68 -9.72 -5.62
C GLU A 43 4.39 -9.99 -4.13
N GLU A 44 4.73 -9.03 -3.26
CA GLU A 44 4.46 -9.09 -1.83
C GLU A 44 2.96 -9.23 -1.51
N LYS A 45 2.09 -8.50 -2.22
CA LYS A 45 0.63 -8.59 -2.02
C LYS A 45 0.00 -9.84 -2.64
N THR A 46 0.71 -10.57 -3.50
CA THR A 46 0.16 -11.74 -4.22
C THR A 46 0.76 -13.09 -3.84
N GLY A 47 1.84 -13.13 -3.04
CA GLY A 47 2.58 -14.35 -2.69
C GLY A 47 1.73 -15.54 -2.23
N LEU A 48 0.80 -15.33 -1.31
CA LEU A 48 -0.18 -16.34 -0.83
C LEU A 48 -1.62 -15.88 -1.07
N PHE A 49 -1.89 -15.31 -2.25
CA PHE A 49 -3.23 -14.81 -2.56
C PHE A 49 -4.24 -15.96 -2.77
N CYS A 50 -5.34 -15.93 -2.03
CA CYS A 50 -6.46 -16.84 -2.21
C CYS A 50 -7.81 -16.12 -2.12
N GLY A 51 -8.86 -16.80 -2.59
CA GLY A 51 -10.24 -16.33 -2.44
C GLY A 51 -10.58 -15.10 -3.26
N ARG A 52 -11.51 -14.28 -2.74
CA ARG A 52 -11.98 -13.00 -3.30
C ARG A 52 -12.66 -13.12 -4.66
N SER A 53 -13.08 -14.32 -5.04
CA SER A 53 -13.72 -14.62 -6.32
C SER A 53 -14.99 -13.78 -6.53
N PHE A 54 -15.77 -13.54 -5.48
CA PHE A 54 -16.98 -12.73 -5.54
C PHE A 54 -16.70 -11.28 -5.97
N VAL A 55 -15.56 -10.70 -5.60
CA VAL A 55 -15.18 -9.34 -6.00
C VAL A 55 -14.90 -9.27 -7.50
N PHE A 56 -14.12 -10.23 -8.02
CA PHE A 56 -13.83 -10.31 -9.44
C PHE A 56 -15.07 -10.59 -10.27
N GLN A 57 -15.97 -11.46 -9.80
CA GLN A 57 -17.25 -11.73 -10.46
C GLN A 57 -18.14 -10.49 -10.52
N GLU A 58 -18.23 -9.71 -9.43
CA GLU A 58 -19.02 -8.47 -9.43
C GLU A 58 -18.43 -7.38 -10.33
N PHE A 59 -17.10 -7.33 -10.44
CA PHE A 59 -16.43 -6.43 -11.38
C PHE A 59 -16.63 -6.89 -12.83
N ASP A 60 -16.50 -8.19 -13.11
CA ASP A 60 -16.75 -8.76 -14.44
C ASP A 60 -18.19 -8.53 -14.89
N LYS A 61 -19.18 -8.69 -14.00
CA LYS A 61 -20.58 -8.32 -14.27
C LYS A 61 -20.69 -6.84 -14.64
N PHE A 62 -20.05 -5.96 -13.88
CA PHE A 62 -20.11 -4.51 -14.11
C PHE A 62 -19.55 -4.10 -15.48
N ILE A 63 -18.39 -4.63 -15.88
CA ILE A 63 -17.77 -4.31 -17.18
C ILE A 63 -18.52 -4.94 -18.36
N ASN A 64 -19.38 -5.94 -18.13
CA ASN A 64 -20.20 -6.57 -19.17
C ASN A 64 -21.59 -5.93 -19.29
N SER A 65 -22.08 -5.27 -18.23
CA SER A 65 -23.38 -4.59 -18.23
C SER A 65 -23.30 -3.10 -18.61
N HIS A 66 -22.11 -2.51 -18.61
CA HIS A 66 -21.88 -1.12 -18.96
C HIS A 66 -20.75 -1.00 -19.98
N ASN A 67 -20.76 0.03 -20.81
CA ASN A 67 -19.70 0.31 -21.79
C ASN A 67 -18.55 1.16 -21.23
N LYS A 68 -18.64 1.63 -19.98
CA LYS A 68 -17.63 2.41 -19.27
C LYS A 68 -18.01 2.51 -17.79
N GLY A 69 -17.09 2.98 -16.95
CA GLY A 69 -17.45 3.42 -15.60
C GLY A 69 -16.40 3.18 -14.52
N TYR A 70 -16.78 3.52 -13.30
CA TYR A 70 -15.95 3.38 -12.11
C TYR A 70 -16.50 2.27 -11.22
N PHE A 71 -15.64 1.35 -10.80
CA PHE A 71 -15.96 0.30 -9.84
C PHE A 71 -15.03 0.42 -8.64
N THR A 72 -15.58 0.60 -7.43
CA THR A 72 -14.78 0.81 -6.22
C THR A 72 -14.98 -0.32 -5.22
N VAL A 73 -13.88 -0.98 -4.84
CA VAL A 73 -13.81 -1.91 -3.72
C VAL A 73 -13.54 -1.13 -2.44
N ILE A 74 -14.45 -1.21 -1.48
CA ILE A 74 -14.37 -0.52 -0.18
C ILE A 74 -14.12 -1.55 0.92
N GLY A 75 -13.33 -1.19 1.92
CA GLY A 75 -13.13 -2.02 3.11
C GLY A 75 -12.13 -1.38 4.08
N ASP A 76 -12.12 -1.83 5.32
CA ASP A 76 -11.23 -1.31 6.35
C ASP A 76 -9.76 -1.72 6.09
N ALA A 77 -8.84 -1.16 6.88
CA ALA A 77 -7.43 -1.50 6.81
C ALA A 77 -7.22 -3.01 6.99
N GLY A 78 -6.36 -3.62 6.16
CA GLY A 78 -6.04 -5.04 6.28
C GLY A 78 -7.07 -6.03 5.70
N MET A 79 -8.21 -5.58 5.16
CA MET A 79 -9.18 -6.46 4.48
C MET A 79 -8.72 -6.98 3.09
N GLY A 80 -7.46 -6.77 2.68
CA GLY A 80 -6.94 -7.34 1.41
C GLY A 80 -7.27 -6.57 0.13
N LYS A 81 -7.68 -5.30 0.21
CA LYS A 81 -7.96 -4.44 -0.95
C LYS A 81 -6.80 -4.35 -1.95
N SER A 82 -5.60 -4.00 -1.47
CA SER A 82 -4.39 -3.92 -2.30
C SER A 82 -3.99 -5.26 -2.90
N ALA A 83 -4.31 -6.37 -2.22
CA ALA A 83 -4.11 -7.71 -2.74
C ALA A 83 -5.07 -8.02 -3.88
N ILE A 84 -6.35 -7.63 -3.77
CA ILE A 84 -7.34 -7.74 -4.85
C ILE A 84 -6.88 -6.94 -6.09
N ALA A 85 -6.47 -5.69 -5.89
CA ALA A 85 -5.92 -4.83 -6.95
C ALA A 85 -4.70 -5.49 -7.61
N SER A 86 -3.71 -5.90 -6.81
CA SER A 86 -2.48 -6.53 -7.28
C SER A 86 -2.74 -7.82 -8.05
N LYS A 87 -3.66 -8.67 -7.57
CA LYS A 87 -4.04 -9.90 -8.26
C LYS A 87 -4.70 -9.62 -9.62
N TYR A 88 -5.56 -8.59 -9.68
CA TYR A 88 -6.18 -8.19 -10.94
C TYR A 88 -5.12 -7.66 -11.93
N ILE A 89 -4.21 -6.81 -11.45
CA ILE A 89 -3.11 -6.26 -12.24
C ILE A 89 -2.22 -7.38 -12.78
N LEU A 90 -1.80 -8.32 -11.94
CA LEU A 90 -0.95 -9.43 -12.34
C LEU A 90 -1.62 -10.36 -13.38
N SER A 91 -2.91 -10.64 -13.19
CA SER A 91 -3.66 -11.54 -14.09
C SER A 91 -4.03 -10.91 -15.44
N ARG A 92 -4.27 -9.60 -15.49
CA ARG A 92 -4.71 -8.89 -16.70
C ARG A 92 -3.64 -8.00 -17.32
N LYS A 93 -2.51 -7.80 -16.64
CA LYS A 93 -1.42 -6.89 -17.00
C LYS A 93 -1.94 -5.51 -17.43
N VAL A 94 -2.78 -4.90 -16.61
CA VAL A 94 -3.46 -3.63 -16.89
C VAL A 94 -2.68 -2.44 -16.31
N PRO A 95 -2.85 -1.22 -16.86
CA PRO A 95 -2.25 -0.04 -16.27
C PRO A 95 -2.66 0.14 -14.81
N CYS A 96 -1.72 0.55 -13.97
CA CYS A 96 -1.96 0.63 -12.53
C CYS A 96 -1.23 1.76 -11.83
N TYR A 97 -1.77 2.20 -10.71
CA TYR A 97 -1.09 3.11 -9.79
C TYR A 97 -1.45 2.77 -8.34
N PHE A 98 -0.47 2.82 -7.44
CA PHE A 98 -0.66 2.63 -6.00
C PHE A 98 -0.41 3.95 -5.29
N ASN A 99 -1.42 4.45 -4.58
CA ASN A 99 -1.21 5.56 -3.66
C ASN A 99 -0.60 5.02 -2.38
N ILE A 100 0.53 5.57 -1.96
CA ILE A 100 1.22 5.16 -0.74
C ILE A 100 1.54 6.43 0.05
N ALA A 101 0.65 6.79 0.96
CA ALA A 101 0.80 8.02 1.76
C ALA A 101 2.08 8.00 2.58
N THR A 102 2.42 6.84 3.16
CA THR A 102 3.65 6.67 3.93
C THR A 102 4.89 6.97 3.10
N GLU A 103 4.89 6.77 1.78
CA GLU A 103 6.05 7.07 0.91
C GLU A 103 5.96 8.45 0.23
N GLY A 104 4.90 9.23 0.47
CA GLY A 104 4.64 10.47 -0.27
C GLY A 104 4.34 10.26 -1.76
N LYS A 105 3.90 9.04 -2.13
CA LYS A 105 3.48 8.66 -3.49
C LYS A 105 1.96 8.72 -3.62
N ASN A 106 1.38 9.88 -3.34
CA ASN A 106 -0.07 10.05 -3.22
C ASN A 106 -0.56 11.39 -3.79
N LYS A 107 0.22 12.01 -4.67
CA LYS A 107 -0.11 13.29 -5.31
C LYS A 107 -0.72 13.12 -6.71
N PRO A 108 -1.67 13.98 -7.13
CA PRO A 108 -2.27 13.92 -8.48
C PRO A 108 -1.25 13.97 -9.62
N GLU A 109 -0.18 14.76 -9.50
CA GLU A 109 0.83 14.94 -10.54
C GLU A 109 1.65 13.68 -10.76
N GLN A 110 1.99 12.97 -9.67
CA GLN A 110 2.72 11.69 -9.71
C GLN A 110 1.87 10.62 -10.39
N PHE A 111 0.59 10.52 -10.02
CA PHE A 111 -0.37 9.63 -10.66
C PHE A 111 -0.50 9.91 -12.15
N LEU A 112 -0.72 11.18 -12.53
CA LEU A 112 -0.88 11.57 -13.92
C LEU A 112 0.39 11.26 -14.73
N SER A 113 1.56 11.61 -14.21
CA SER A 113 2.84 11.33 -14.85
C SER A 113 3.02 9.83 -15.14
N ASN A 114 2.75 8.99 -14.14
CA ASN A 114 2.92 7.54 -14.24
C ASN A 114 1.88 6.89 -15.19
N ILE A 115 0.59 7.19 -15.03
CA ILE A 115 -0.46 6.66 -15.92
C ILE A 115 -0.27 7.16 -17.35
N ARG A 116 0.14 8.42 -17.55
CA ARG A 116 0.45 8.96 -18.87
C ARG A 116 1.50 8.11 -19.57
N GLN A 117 2.62 7.80 -18.93
CA GLN A 117 3.67 6.96 -19.52
C GLN A 117 3.13 5.59 -19.92
N GLN A 118 2.39 4.93 -19.03
CA GLN A 118 1.78 3.62 -19.31
C GLN A 118 0.84 3.66 -20.52
N LEU A 119 -0.03 4.68 -20.61
CA LEU A 119 -0.97 4.81 -21.73
C LEU A 119 -0.27 5.17 -23.05
N ILE A 120 0.73 6.05 -23.02
CA ILE A 120 1.53 6.43 -24.20
C ILE A 120 2.21 5.19 -24.79
N ILE A 121 2.86 4.40 -23.96
CA ILE A 121 3.57 3.18 -24.38
C ILE A 121 2.56 2.16 -24.90
N ARG A 122 1.52 1.83 -24.11
CA ARG A 122 0.56 0.75 -24.41
C ARG A 122 -0.24 1.02 -25.68
N TYR A 123 -0.66 2.27 -25.90
CA TYR A 123 -1.54 2.63 -27.02
C TYR A 123 -0.84 3.40 -28.14
N ARG A 124 0.50 3.57 -28.05
CA ARG A 124 1.34 4.27 -29.04
C ARG A 124 0.81 5.66 -29.34
N LEU A 125 0.77 6.51 -28.31
CA LEU A 125 0.26 7.88 -28.38
C LEU A 125 1.44 8.88 -28.41
N PRO A 126 2.05 9.17 -29.57
CA PRO A 126 3.20 10.08 -29.64
C PRO A 126 2.82 11.53 -29.31
N ASN A 127 3.81 12.30 -28.83
CA ASN A 127 3.70 13.74 -28.55
C ASN A 127 2.59 14.08 -27.52
N GLN A 128 2.45 13.26 -26.48
CA GLN A 128 1.44 13.40 -25.42
C GLN A 128 2.05 13.65 -24.03
N GLU A 129 3.29 14.11 -23.98
CA GLU A 129 4.08 14.28 -22.75
C GLU A 129 3.40 15.25 -21.76
N ASN A 130 2.63 16.21 -22.29
CA ASN A 130 1.90 17.22 -21.50
C ASN A 130 0.37 17.03 -21.52
N ALA A 131 -0.14 15.92 -22.04
CA ALA A 131 -1.57 15.70 -22.14
C ALA A 131 -2.20 15.47 -20.74
N ASP A 132 -3.39 16.04 -20.53
CA ASP A 132 -4.22 15.74 -19.37
C ASP A 132 -4.81 14.31 -19.45
N LEU A 133 -5.31 13.80 -18.31
CA LEU A 133 -5.85 12.46 -18.23
C LEU A 133 -7.04 12.24 -19.18
N ARG A 134 -7.94 13.23 -19.30
CA ARG A 134 -9.15 13.12 -20.12
C ARG A 134 -8.79 12.90 -21.59
N SER A 135 -7.86 13.69 -22.12
CA SER A 135 -7.34 13.61 -23.48
C SER A 135 -6.65 12.27 -23.73
N LEU A 136 -5.84 11.79 -22.78
CA LEU A 136 -5.17 10.50 -22.87
C LEU A 136 -6.15 9.33 -22.92
N LEU A 137 -7.16 9.33 -22.04
CA LEU A 137 -8.19 8.28 -22.02
C LEU A 137 -9.00 8.27 -23.32
N GLN A 138 -9.32 9.44 -23.86
CA GLN A 138 -10.04 9.55 -25.15
C GLN A 138 -9.20 8.95 -26.29
N LYS A 139 -7.93 9.33 -26.40
CA LYS A 139 -7.02 8.81 -27.43
C LYS A 139 -6.76 7.31 -27.27
N ALA A 140 -6.63 6.81 -26.05
CA ALA A 140 -6.48 5.38 -25.78
C ALA A 140 -7.75 4.60 -26.17
N SER A 141 -8.93 5.14 -25.85
CA SER A 141 -10.23 4.56 -26.23
C SER A 141 -10.38 4.42 -27.75
N GLU A 142 -9.96 5.43 -28.51
CA GLU A 142 -9.97 5.41 -29.99
C GLU A 142 -9.06 4.34 -30.61
N LYS A 143 -8.12 3.78 -29.84
CA LYS A 143 -7.23 2.69 -30.27
C LYS A 143 -7.76 1.30 -29.91
N LEU A 144 -8.84 1.20 -29.14
CA LEU A 144 -9.43 -0.08 -28.75
C LEU A 144 -10.11 -0.74 -29.95
N SER A 145 -9.85 -2.02 -30.17
CA SER A 145 -10.64 -2.81 -31.12
C SER A 145 -12.01 -3.15 -30.54
N GLU A 146 -12.90 -3.67 -31.38
CA GLU A 146 -14.18 -4.23 -30.94
C GLU A 146 -13.95 -5.26 -29.81
N ASN A 147 -14.70 -5.12 -28.71
CA ASN A 147 -14.59 -5.90 -27.46
C ASN A 147 -13.33 -5.68 -26.59
N GLN A 148 -12.38 -4.84 -26.99
CA GLN A 148 -11.29 -4.45 -26.10
C GLN A 148 -11.74 -3.43 -25.06
N LYS A 149 -11.18 -3.56 -23.85
CA LYS A 149 -11.44 -2.66 -22.72
C LYS A 149 -10.11 -2.13 -22.18
N LEU A 150 -10.05 -0.83 -21.91
CA LEU A 150 -9.01 -0.22 -21.10
C LEU A 150 -9.50 -0.22 -19.65
N ILE A 151 -8.85 -1.02 -18.81
CA ILE A 151 -9.08 -1.03 -17.37
C ILE A 151 -7.86 -0.43 -16.70
N ILE A 152 -8.04 0.56 -15.83
CA ILE A 152 -6.97 1.14 -15.01
C ILE A 152 -7.24 0.81 -13.56
N VAL A 153 -6.26 0.26 -12.86
CA VAL A 153 -6.38 -0.04 -11.42
C VAL A 153 -5.72 1.07 -10.61
N VAL A 154 -6.45 1.63 -9.65
CA VAL A 154 -5.89 2.63 -8.72
C VAL A 154 -6.14 2.15 -7.30
N ASP A 155 -5.06 1.85 -6.59
CA ASP A 155 -5.12 1.36 -5.21
C ASP A 155 -5.06 2.51 -4.20
N ALA A 156 -5.75 2.33 -3.07
CA ALA A 156 -5.73 3.22 -1.90
C ALA A 156 -6.10 4.68 -2.21
N LEU A 157 -7.24 4.90 -2.88
CA LEU A 157 -7.72 6.26 -3.19
C LEU A 157 -8.00 7.12 -1.95
N ASP A 158 -8.16 6.51 -0.76
CA ASP A 158 -8.25 7.22 0.51
C ASP A 158 -6.93 7.83 1.00
N GLU A 159 -5.79 7.38 0.46
CA GLU A 159 -4.46 7.87 0.84
C GLU A 159 -4.02 9.08 0.00
N VAL A 160 -4.79 9.49 -1.00
CA VAL A 160 -4.50 10.64 -1.87
C VAL A 160 -4.45 11.93 -1.07
N GLU A 161 -3.44 12.76 -1.31
CA GLU A 161 -3.35 14.10 -0.73
C GLU A 161 -4.53 14.96 -1.21
N GLN A 162 -5.30 15.47 -0.26
CA GLN A 162 -6.58 16.13 -0.54
C GLN A 162 -6.40 17.65 -0.64
N GLU A 163 -5.80 18.12 -1.73
CA GLU A 163 -5.77 19.55 -2.06
C GLU A 163 -6.84 19.91 -3.11
N GLY A 164 -7.29 21.16 -3.10
CA GLY A 164 -8.27 21.68 -4.07
C GLY A 164 -9.70 21.14 -3.92
N SER A 165 -10.51 21.34 -4.96
CA SER A 165 -11.94 20.98 -5.00
C SER A 165 -12.33 20.02 -6.12
N SER A 166 -11.36 19.57 -6.93
CA SER A 166 -11.56 18.60 -8.01
C SER A 166 -11.78 17.18 -7.47
N ASN A 167 -12.11 16.24 -8.36
CA ASN A 167 -12.07 14.82 -8.01
C ASN A 167 -10.63 14.42 -7.63
N LEU A 168 -10.49 13.46 -6.72
CA LEU A 168 -9.17 12.92 -6.36
C LEU A 168 -8.42 12.45 -7.62
N LEU A 169 -7.13 12.76 -7.68
CA LEU A 169 -6.25 12.47 -8.82
C LEU A 169 -6.71 13.07 -10.15
N ASP A 170 -7.54 14.13 -10.09
CA ASP A 170 -8.21 14.75 -11.23
C ASP A 170 -8.96 13.75 -12.14
N LEU A 171 -9.49 12.68 -11.52
CA LEU A 171 -10.26 11.66 -12.23
C LEU A 171 -11.48 12.30 -12.94
N PRO A 172 -11.66 12.08 -14.26
CA PRO A 172 -12.67 12.78 -15.02
C PRO A 172 -14.08 12.30 -14.67
N LYS A 173 -15.03 13.24 -14.57
CA LYS A 173 -16.44 12.91 -14.31
C LYS A 173 -17.07 12.03 -15.41
N ASN A 174 -16.58 12.20 -16.65
CA ASN A 174 -16.99 11.44 -17.83
C ASN A 174 -15.87 10.54 -18.30
N LEU A 175 -16.19 9.29 -18.64
CA LEU A 175 -15.27 8.37 -19.30
C LEU A 175 -15.64 8.17 -20.79
N PRO A 176 -14.65 7.90 -21.66
CA PRO A 176 -14.88 7.36 -23.00
C PRO A 176 -15.42 5.92 -22.95
N ASN A 177 -16.02 5.45 -24.04
CA ASN A 177 -16.45 4.06 -24.15
C ASN A 177 -15.26 3.10 -24.13
N GLY A 178 -15.44 1.92 -23.55
CA GLY A 178 -14.41 0.92 -23.35
C GLY A 178 -13.45 1.22 -22.22
N VAL A 179 -13.61 2.32 -21.48
CA VAL A 179 -12.72 2.73 -20.38
C VAL A 179 -13.37 2.50 -19.02
N TYR A 180 -12.65 1.80 -18.15
CA TYR A 180 -13.07 1.49 -16.79
C TYR A 180 -11.95 1.76 -15.78
N LEU A 181 -12.34 2.17 -14.58
CA LEU A 181 -11.42 2.25 -13.45
C LEU A 181 -11.86 1.29 -12.35
N LEU A 182 -10.92 0.45 -11.91
CA LEU A 182 -11.05 -0.35 -10.69
C LEU A 182 -10.31 0.37 -9.57
N LEU A 183 -11.07 0.88 -8.61
CA LEU A 183 -10.55 1.66 -7.51
C LEU A 183 -10.61 0.82 -6.23
N THR A 184 -9.65 1.02 -5.32
CA THR A 184 -9.79 0.55 -3.94
C THR A 184 -9.69 1.71 -2.98
N ARG A 185 -10.39 1.63 -1.85
CA ARG A 185 -10.22 2.59 -0.76
C ARG A 185 -10.80 2.12 0.58
N ARG A 186 -10.41 2.79 1.65
CA ARG A 186 -11.15 2.79 2.91
C ARG A 186 -12.46 3.58 2.80
N PRO A 187 -13.38 3.41 3.76
CA PRO A 187 -14.61 4.19 3.85
C PRO A 187 -14.29 5.69 4.01
N TYR A 188 -14.94 6.54 3.21
CA TYR A 188 -14.88 7.98 3.42
C TYR A 188 -15.83 8.41 4.53
N ASN A 189 -15.46 9.45 5.29
CA ASN A 189 -16.42 10.31 5.97
C ASN A 189 -17.04 11.30 4.94
N LEU A 190 -18.03 12.09 5.35
CA LEU A 190 -18.70 13.04 4.44
C LEU A 190 -17.75 14.09 3.85
N GLU A 191 -16.67 14.42 4.56
CA GLU A 191 -15.69 15.45 4.18
C GLU A 191 -14.66 14.94 3.16
N ASN A 192 -14.32 13.65 3.19
CA ASN A 192 -13.27 13.05 2.36
C ASN A 192 -13.79 12.46 1.04
N LYS A 193 -15.12 12.44 0.82
CA LYS A 193 -15.70 11.86 -0.40
C LYS A 193 -15.57 12.81 -1.59
N ARG A 194 -14.55 12.59 -2.42
CA ARG A 194 -14.24 13.44 -3.59
C ARG A 194 -14.14 12.67 -4.91
N LEU A 195 -15.19 11.92 -5.25
CA LEU A 195 -15.36 11.33 -6.58
C LEU A 195 -16.79 11.55 -7.09
N ASN A 196 -16.94 12.49 -8.01
CA ASN A 196 -18.20 12.80 -8.68
C ASN A 196 -18.15 12.29 -10.12
N THR A 197 -19.17 11.55 -10.54
CA THR A 197 -19.33 11.08 -11.92
C THR A 197 -20.51 11.78 -12.59
N SER A 198 -20.47 11.87 -13.91
CA SER A 198 -21.60 12.32 -14.71
C SER A 198 -22.67 11.22 -14.80
N PRO A 199 -23.95 11.56 -15.05
CA PRO A 199 -25.05 10.59 -15.11
C PRO A 199 -24.79 9.40 -16.05
N ASP A 200 -24.13 9.66 -17.19
CA ASP A 200 -23.84 8.63 -18.20
C ASP A 200 -22.56 7.82 -17.90
N THR A 201 -21.91 8.06 -16.77
CA THR A 201 -20.72 7.31 -16.32
C THR A 201 -21.06 6.56 -15.04
N PRO A 202 -21.45 5.27 -15.15
CA PRO A 202 -21.84 4.44 -14.02
C PRO A 202 -20.76 4.38 -12.95
N TYR A 203 -21.20 4.46 -11.70
CA TYR A 203 -20.37 4.29 -10.52
C TYR A 203 -20.96 3.17 -9.66
N LYS A 204 -20.22 2.07 -9.48
CA LYS A 204 -20.61 0.95 -8.64
C LYS A 204 -19.63 0.78 -7.49
N THR A 205 -20.14 0.49 -6.31
CA THR A 205 -19.34 0.16 -5.13
C THR A 205 -19.59 -1.28 -4.72
N LEU A 206 -18.54 -1.96 -4.25
CA LEU A 206 -18.61 -3.21 -3.53
C LEU A 206 -17.91 -2.98 -2.20
N ASP A 207 -18.66 -2.96 -1.11
CA ASP A 207 -18.10 -2.78 0.22
C ASP A 207 -17.95 -4.14 0.92
N LEU A 208 -16.70 -4.54 1.16
CA LEU A 208 -16.33 -5.81 1.77
C LEU A 208 -16.93 -5.98 3.18
N ARG A 209 -17.39 -4.90 3.82
CA ARG A 209 -17.98 -4.90 5.17
C ARG A 209 -19.48 -5.17 5.16
N GLU A 210 -20.11 -5.18 3.99
CA GLU A 210 -21.54 -5.46 3.90
C GLU A 210 -21.84 -6.91 4.30
N LYS A 211 -22.92 -7.09 5.08
CA LYS A 211 -23.34 -8.39 5.61
C LYS A 211 -23.51 -9.46 4.53
N GLN A 212 -23.89 -9.07 3.31
CA GLN A 212 -24.05 -10.00 2.20
C GLN A 212 -22.75 -10.69 1.79
N TYR A 213 -21.60 -10.06 2.04
CA TYR A 213 -20.29 -10.64 1.73
C TYR A 213 -19.63 -11.36 2.91
N GLN A 214 -20.21 -11.28 4.11
CA GLN A 214 -19.66 -11.85 5.34
C GLN A 214 -19.27 -13.33 5.16
N LYS A 215 -20.18 -14.16 4.63
CA LYS A 215 -19.93 -15.59 4.44
C LYS A 215 -18.73 -15.86 3.53
N TRP A 216 -18.57 -15.09 2.44
CA TRP A 216 -17.43 -15.25 1.54
C TRP A 216 -16.13 -14.74 2.17
N ASN A 217 -16.18 -13.62 2.91
CA ASN A 217 -15.03 -13.15 3.68
C ASN A 217 -14.55 -14.21 4.69
N ASP A 218 -15.48 -14.75 5.48
CA ASP A 218 -15.15 -15.75 6.50
C ASP A 218 -14.58 -17.03 5.87
N GLN A 219 -15.02 -17.39 4.66
CA GLN A 219 -14.48 -18.53 3.91
C GLN A 219 -13.07 -18.23 3.38
N ASP A 220 -12.88 -17.06 2.76
CA ASP A 220 -11.59 -16.65 2.19
C ASP A 220 -10.49 -16.55 3.27
N VAL A 221 -10.86 -16.10 4.48
CA VAL A 221 -9.95 -15.99 5.63
C VAL A 221 -9.54 -17.36 6.14
N ARG A 222 -10.49 -18.29 6.34
CA ARG A 222 -10.16 -19.67 6.72
C ARG A 222 -9.24 -20.33 5.70
N GLU A 223 -9.53 -20.13 4.41
CA GLU A 223 -8.72 -20.66 3.32
C GLU A 223 -7.31 -20.08 3.34
N TYR A 224 -7.16 -18.78 3.62
CA TYR A 224 -5.85 -18.15 3.76
C TYR A 224 -5.04 -18.73 4.92
N ILE A 225 -5.66 -18.93 6.09
CA ILE A 225 -5.00 -19.55 7.25
C ILE A 225 -4.54 -20.97 6.89
N ARG A 226 -5.42 -21.74 6.23
CA ARG A 226 -5.12 -23.09 5.77
C ARG A 226 -3.91 -23.11 4.82
N LEU A 227 -3.92 -22.26 3.79
CA LEU A 227 -2.82 -22.15 2.84
C LEU A 227 -1.52 -21.71 3.52
N PHE A 228 -1.58 -20.79 4.48
CA PHE A 228 -0.39 -20.38 5.22
C PHE A 228 0.23 -21.54 6.01
N LEU A 229 -0.60 -22.38 6.65
CA LEU A 229 -0.13 -23.58 7.36
C LEU A 229 0.41 -24.69 6.45
N GLU A 230 0.11 -24.65 5.16
CA GLU A 230 0.44 -25.71 4.19
C GLU A 230 1.52 -25.33 3.18
N GLU A 231 1.61 -24.04 2.82
CA GLU A 231 2.40 -23.57 1.67
C GLU A 231 3.36 -22.42 2.00
N ASP A 232 3.30 -21.82 3.19
CA ASP A 232 4.21 -20.73 3.55
C ASP A 232 5.65 -21.24 3.72
N GLN A 233 6.58 -20.74 2.90
CA GLN A 233 7.95 -21.24 2.88
C GLN A 233 8.79 -20.82 4.08
N GLN A 234 8.35 -19.82 4.86
CA GLN A 234 9.16 -19.20 5.89
C GLN A 234 8.81 -19.71 7.29
N ASP A 235 7.52 -19.79 7.58
CA ASP A 235 7.02 -19.94 8.95
C ASP A 235 6.19 -21.22 9.15
N GLN A 236 5.82 -21.95 8.08
CA GLN A 236 5.01 -23.18 8.15
C GLN A 236 5.51 -24.18 9.19
N ASP A 237 6.78 -24.59 9.13
CA ASP A 237 7.34 -25.61 10.02
C ASP A 237 7.27 -25.19 11.49
N LYS A 238 7.50 -23.90 11.76
CA LYS A 238 7.46 -23.34 13.11
C LYS A 238 6.03 -23.27 13.64
N LEU A 239 5.08 -22.85 12.82
CA LEU A 239 3.65 -22.86 13.20
C LEU A 239 3.16 -24.28 13.46
N GLN A 240 3.48 -25.23 12.57
CA GLN A 240 3.09 -26.62 12.74
C GLN A 240 3.67 -27.21 14.03
N LYS A 241 4.94 -26.91 14.34
CA LYS A 241 5.54 -27.29 15.62
C LYS A 241 4.83 -26.65 16.81
N TRP A 242 4.55 -25.34 16.76
CA TRP A 242 3.84 -24.63 17.82
C TRP A 242 2.47 -25.25 18.13
N LEU A 243 1.75 -25.69 17.08
CA LEU A 243 0.48 -26.41 17.20
C LEU A 243 0.65 -27.81 17.82
N GLN A 244 1.66 -28.57 17.40
CA GLN A 244 1.97 -29.90 17.92
C GLN A 244 2.33 -29.85 19.41
N ASP A 245 3.21 -28.93 19.80
CA ASP A 245 3.66 -28.75 21.18
C ASP A 245 2.50 -28.43 22.14
N ARG A 246 1.42 -27.83 21.62
CA ARG A 246 0.19 -27.47 22.37
C ARG A 246 -0.98 -28.42 22.15
N SER A 247 -0.79 -29.49 21.37
CA SER A 247 -1.86 -30.44 21.01
C SER A 247 -3.10 -29.76 20.39
N ILE A 248 -2.89 -28.69 19.61
CA ILE A 248 -3.96 -27.96 18.93
C ILE A 248 -4.16 -28.55 17.53
N SER A 249 -5.39 -28.94 17.20
CA SER A 249 -5.71 -29.38 15.84
C SER A 249 -5.71 -28.20 14.85
N GLN A 250 -5.29 -28.45 13.61
CA GLN A 250 -5.32 -27.43 12.55
C GLN A 250 -6.72 -26.81 12.38
N LEU A 251 -7.78 -27.63 12.41
CA LEU A 251 -9.15 -27.15 12.29
C LEU A 251 -9.53 -26.19 13.44
N THR A 252 -9.17 -26.54 14.68
CA THR A 252 -9.41 -25.68 15.84
C THR A 252 -8.67 -24.35 15.73
N PHE A 253 -7.41 -24.40 15.28
CA PHE A 253 -6.62 -23.20 15.06
C PHE A 253 -7.24 -22.30 13.99
N ILE A 254 -7.58 -22.87 12.82
CA ILE A 254 -8.21 -22.12 11.71
C ILE A 254 -9.48 -21.41 12.19
N GLU A 255 -10.40 -22.11 12.87
CA GLU A 255 -11.66 -21.50 13.32
C GLU A 255 -11.44 -20.40 14.35
N LYS A 256 -10.62 -20.65 15.38
CA LYS A 256 -10.37 -19.66 16.44
C LYS A 256 -9.65 -18.43 15.91
N VAL A 257 -8.60 -18.62 15.13
CA VAL A 257 -7.81 -17.50 14.57
C VAL A 257 -8.62 -16.75 13.52
N ALA A 258 -9.43 -17.42 12.70
CA ALA A 258 -10.35 -16.74 11.78
C ALA A 258 -11.31 -15.82 12.52
N GLN A 259 -11.92 -16.31 13.62
CA GLN A 259 -12.81 -15.51 14.47
C GLN A 259 -12.08 -14.31 15.08
N LYS A 260 -10.89 -14.53 15.65
CA LYS A 260 -10.06 -13.48 16.25
C LYS A 260 -9.60 -12.44 15.22
N SER A 261 -9.39 -12.83 13.96
CA SER A 261 -8.92 -11.92 12.92
C SER A 261 -9.96 -10.90 12.46
N GLU A 262 -11.26 -11.13 12.72
CA GLU A 262 -12.36 -10.30 12.20
C GLU A 262 -12.28 -10.07 10.67
N ASN A 263 -11.88 -11.12 9.94
CA ASN A 263 -11.62 -11.09 8.50
C ASN A 263 -10.49 -10.14 8.05
N ASN A 264 -9.55 -9.84 8.96
CA ASN A 264 -8.42 -8.97 8.71
C ASN A 264 -7.17 -9.78 8.36
N PHE A 265 -6.73 -9.70 7.10
CA PHE A 265 -5.54 -10.42 6.61
C PHE A 265 -4.25 -9.82 7.15
N MET A 266 -4.25 -8.52 7.47
CA MET A 266 -3.09 -7.86 8.06
C MET A 266 -2.86 -8.34 9.50
N TYR A 267 -3.92 -8.60 10.26
CA TYR A 267 -3.80 -9.27 11.57
C TYR A 267 -3.07 -10.61 11.44
N LEU A 268 -3.49 -11.46 10.49
CA LEU A 268 -2.89 -12.78 10.26
C LEU A 268 -1.42 -12.68 9.84
N ARG A 269 -1.12 -11.70 8.97
CA ARG A 269 0.25 -11.41 8.52
C ARG A 269 1.20 -11.08 9.67
N TYR A 270 0.71 -10.60 10.81
CA TYR A 270 1.57 -10.34 11.96
C TYR A 270 1.53 -11.43 13.02
N VAL A 271 0.34 -11.96 13.30
CA VAL A 271 0.18 -13.00 14.32
C VAL A 271 0.98 -14.25 13.94
N PHE A 272 1.03 -14.63 12.66
CA PHE A 272 1.77 -15.84 12.26
C PHE A 272 3.29 -15.73 12.44
N PRO A 273 4.00 -14.72 11.90
CA PRO A 273 5.43 -14.55 12.19
C PRO A 273 5.72 -14.39 13.69
N ALA A 274 4.83 -13.74 14.44
CA ALA A 274 5.01 -13.57 15.87
C ALA A 274 4.90 -14.90 16.64
N ILE A 275 4.01 -15.81 16.23
CA ILE A 275 3.98 -17.20 16.72
C ILE A 275 5.27 -17.92 16.33
N ALA A 276 5.66 -17.83 15.06
CA ALA A 276 6.86 -18.48 14.53
C ALA A 276 8.15 -18.06 15.27
N ASN A 277 8.20 -16.80 15.72
CA ASN A 277 9.32 -16.23 16.46
C ASN A 277 9.20 -16.36 17.99
N GLY A 278 8.23 -17.13 18.49
CA GLY A 278 8.07 -17.44 19.92
C GLY A 278 7.45 -16.33 20.77
N GLN A 279 6.95 -15.24 20.17
CA GLN A 279 6.32 -14.14 20.91
C GLN A 279 4.99 -14.53 21.56
N TYR A 280 4.40 -15.64 21.12
CA TYR A 280 3.16 -16.22 21.65
C TYR A 280 3.40 -17.55 22.37
N ASP A 281 4.63 -17.82 22.84
CA ASP A 281 4.94 -19.10 23.48
C ASP A 281 4.22 -19.30 24.82
N ASN A 282 3.98 -18.21 25.54
CA ASN A 282 3.29 -18.21 26.84
C ASN A 282 1.81 -17.82 26.74
N LEU A 283 1.23 -17.78 25.53
CA LEU A 283 -0.15 -17.38 25.31
C LEU A 283 -0.97 -18.57 24.78
N GLU A 284 -2.17 -18.74 25.32
CA GLU A 284 -3.17 -19.65 24.78
C GLU A 284 -3.92 -18.98 23.62
N LEU A 285 -4.58 -19.76 22.77
CA LEU A 285 -5.35 -19.22 21.63
C LEU A 285 -6.47 -18.26 22.05
N GLU A 286 -7.03 -18.48 23.24
CA GLU A 286 -8.04 -17.63 23.86
C GLU A 286 -7.53 -16.21 24.12
N ASP A 287 -6.24 -16.09 24.45
CA ASP A 287 -5.58 -14.84 24.83
C ASP A 287 -5.04 -14.07 23.61
N PHE A 288 -5.27 -14.58 22.40
CA PHE A 288 -4.89 -13.87 21.20
C PHE A 288 -5.71 -12.57 21.07
N PRO A 289 -5.07 -11.47 20.61
CA PRO A 289 -5.75 -10.21 20.41
C PRO A 289 -6.92 -10.38 19.44
N ILE A 290 -8.02 -9.68 19.69
CA ILE A 290 -9.19 -9.66 18.81
C ILE A 290 -9.05 -8.48 17.86
N GLY A 291 -8.96 -8.79 16.58
CA GLY A 291 -8.85 -7.81 15.52
C GLY A 291 -7.50 -7.08 15.51
N LEU A 292 -7.36 -6.21 14.51
CA LEU A 292 -6.11 -5.49 14.26
C LEU A 292 -5.82 -4.41 15.32
N GLU A 293 -6.87 -3.81 15.91
CA GLU A 293 -6.71 -2.74 16.90
C GLU A 293 -6.19 -3.26 18.24
N GLU A 294 -6.74 -4.37 18.76
CA GLU A 294 -6.22 -5.00 19.98
C GLU A 294 -4.81 -5.57 19.77
N TYR A 295 -4.53 -6.06 18.56
CA TYR A 295 -3.17 -6.41 18.17
C TYR A 295 -2.25 -5.21 18.35
N TYR A 296 -2.55 -4.05 17.76
CA TYR A 296 -1.73 -2.84 17.95
C TYR A 296 -1.61 -2.41 19.41
N TYR A 297 -2.69 -2.52 20.18
CA TYR A 297 -2.67 -2.20 21.61
C TYR A 297 -1.74 -3.12 22.41
N THR A 298 -1.71 -4.41 22.11
CA THR A 298 -0.75 -5.35 22.75
C THR A 298 0.69 -4.93 22.48
N HIS A 299 0.99 -4.43 21.28
CA HIS A 299 2.32 -3.91 20.94
C HIS A 299 2.61 -2.61 21.68
N TRP A 300 1.66 -1.67 21.74
CA TRP A 300 1.76 -0.45 22.51
C TRP A 300 2.11 -0.72 24.00
N GLN A 301 1.45 -1.72 24.60
CA GLN A 301 1.73 -2.16 25.96
C GLN A 301 3.13 -2.77 26.10
N ARG A 302 3.58 -3.60 25.15
CA ARG A 302 4.94 -4.17 25.13
C ARG A 302 6.02 -3.10 25.01
N MET A 303 5.77 -2.03 24.26
CA MET A 303 6.66 -0.87 24.18
C MET A 303 6.74 -0.09 25.50
N ASN A 304 5.79 -0.32 26.41
CA ASN A 304 5.64 0.37 27.70
C ASN A 304 5.64 1.89 27.52
N MET A 305 4.87 2.39 26.54
CA MET A 305 4.84 3.81 26.17
C MET A 305 4.20 4.70 27.25
N GLU A 306 3.41 4.10 28.14
CA GLU A 306 2.82 4.77 29.32
C GLU A 306 3.76 4.71 30.55
N GLY A 307 4.92 4.06 30.40
CA GLY A 307 5.92 3.95 31.45
C GLY A 307 6.62 5.27 31.77
N LYS A 308 7.21 5.36 32.97
CA LYS A 308 8.07 6.50 33.35
C LYS A 308 9.35 6.50 32.49
N ASN A 309 9.89 7.68 32.21
CA ASN A 309 11.14 7.89 31.46
C ASN A 309 11.07 7.37 30.02
N LYS A 310 9.98 7.69 29.32
CA LYS A 310 9.69 7.30 27.94
C LYS A 310 9.58 8.48 26.98
N GLU A 311 9.96 9.66 27.44
CA GLU A 311 9.83 10.90 26.69
C GLU A 311 10.60 10.84 25.35
N LEU A 312 11.81 10.26 25.34
CA LEU A 312 12.59 10.09 24.11
C LEU A 312 11.84 9.20 23.10
N GLU A 313 11.40 8.02 23.53
CA GLU A 313 10.60 7.10 22.73
C GLU A 313 9.33 7.77 22.18
N VAL A 314 8.62 8.53 23.01
CA VAL A 314 7.42 9.29 22.62
C VAL A 314 7.75 10.31 21.53
N PHE A 315 8.83 11.07 21.67
CA PHE A 315 9.26 12.02 20.64
C PHE A 315 9.66 11.34 19.33
N VAL A 316 10.41 10.24 19.38
CA VAL A 316 10.79 9.48 18.19
C VAL A 316 9.56 8.97 17.43
N LEU A 317 8.59 8.34 18.12
CA LEU A 317 7.35 7.89 17.48
C LEU A 317 6.51 9.05 16.97
N PHE A 318 6.45 10.16 17.72
CA PHE A 318 5.72 11.35 17.29
C PHE A 318 6.29 11.87 15.98
N ILE A 319 7.61 12.06 15.89
CA ILE A 319 8.30 12.51 14.67
C ILE A 319 7.98 11.55 13.51
N LEU A 320 8.19 10.24 13.69
CA LEU A 320 7.91 9.24 12.66
C LEU A 320 6.44 9.22 12.21
N SER A 321 5.50 9.50 13.12
CA SER A 321 4.06 9.53 12.82
C SER A 321 3.59 10.79 12.09
N GLN A 322 4.31 11.91 12.26
CA GLN A 322 3.93 13.22 11.70
C GLN A 322 4.73 13.58 10.45
N SER A 323 5.91 12.99 10.24
CA SER A 323 6.76 13.30 9.09
C SER A 323 6.17 12.78 7.77
N LYS A 324 6.01 13.67 6.80
CA LYS A 324 5.68 13.35 5.41
C LYS A 324 6.86 12.69 4.69
N VAL A 325 8.08 13.14 4.99
CA VAL A 325 9.33 12.59 4.43
C VAL A 325 10.02 11.71 5.47
N ALA A 326 10.45 10.51 5.09
CA ALA A 326 11.13 9.58 6.01
C ALA A 326 12.38 10.25 6.58
N PRO A 327 12.44 10.48 7.91
CA PRO A 327 13.64 11.04 8.51
C PRO A 327 14.73 9.97 8.63
N THR A 328 15.98 10.42 8.60
CA THR A 328 17.12 9.61 9.06
C THR A 328 17.21 9.69 10.57
N SER A 329 17.97 8.77 11.18
CA SER A 329 18.27 8.83 12.62
C SER A 329 18.86 10.19 13.01
N LYS A 330 19.75 10.74 12.17
CA LYS A 330 20.33 12.08 12.34
C LYS A 330 19.29 13.20 12.34
N ILE A 331 18.32 13.18 11.42
CA ILE A 331 17.24 14.20 11.40
C ILE A 331 16.40 14.10 12.68
N ILE A 332 16.08 12.88 13.11
CA ILE A 332 15.34 12.67 14.37
C ILE A 332 16.15 13.23 15.55
N THR A 333 17.47 12.97 15.61
CA THR A 333 18.37 13.54 16.63
C THR A 333 18.31 15.07 16.63
N GLU A 334 18.46 15.71 15.47
CA GLU A 334 18.45 17.18 15.35
C GLU A 334 17.12 17.80 15.81
N ILE A 335 15.99 17.12 15.54
CA ILE A 335 14.66 17.57 15.99
C ILE A 335 14.52 17.39 17.50
N VAL A 336 14.92 16.23 18.05
CA VAL A 336 14.80 15.94 19.48
C VAL A 336 15.72 16.86 20.31
N GLN A 337 16.91 17.19 19.82
CA GLN A 337 17.86 18.13 20.45
C GLN A 337 17.31 19.54 20.65
N LYS A 338 16.17 19.89 20.04
CA LYS A 338 15.47 21.16 20.31
C LYS A 338 14.87 21.22 21.70
N LYS A 339 14.71 20.07 22.37
CA LYS A 339 14.28 20.01 23.76
C LYS A 339 15.48 20.13 24.68
N ASP A 340 15.38 21.03 25.65
CA ASP A 340 16.42 21.26 26.65
C ASP A 340 16.86 19.97 27.36
N GLU A 341 15.91 19.06 27.62
CA GLU A 341 16.14 17.75 28.24
C GLU A 341 17.00 16.81 27.39
N PHE A 342 17.03 17.00 26.07
CA PHE A 342 17.70 16.13 25.10
C PHE A 342 18.75 16.86 24.25
N LYS A 343 19.17 18.07 24.64
CA LYS A 343 20.15 18.86 23.88
C LYS A 343 21.47 18.13 23.59
N ASP A 344 21.85 17.20 24.48
CA ASP A 344 23.09 16.43 24.42
C ASP A 344 22.86 14.99 23.91
N ILE A 345 21.64 14.65 23.44
CA ILE A 345 21.32 13.31 22.92
C ILE A 345 22.16 13.02 21.67
N GLU A 346 22.71 11.81 21.60
CA GLU A 346 23.48 11.36 20.44
C GLU A 346 22.64 10.51 19.49
N CYS A 347 23.03 10.49 18.22
CA CYS A 347 22.40 9.65 17.18
C CYS A 347 22.35 8.17 17.57
N LEU A 348 23.35 7.68 18.31
CA LEU A 348 23.40 6.31 18.79
C LEU A 348 22.23 5.96 19.74
N GLU A 349 21.73 6.93 20.51
CA GLU A 349 20.58 6.71 21.39
C GLU A 349 19.28 6.61 20.61
N ILE A 350 19.14 7.40 19.54
CA ILE A 350 18.03 7.28 18.59
C ILE A 350 18.10 5.92 17.88
N ASP A 351 19.27 5.50 17.42
CA ASP A 351 19.45 4.19 16.79
C ASP A 351 19.02 3.04 17.72
N LYS A 352 19.36 3.10 19.01
CA LYS A 352 18.89 2.12 20.01
C LYS A 352 17.36 2.09 20.13
N VAL A 353 16.69 3.24 20.03
CA VAL A 353 15.23 3.30 20.05
C VAL A 353 14.65 2.69 18.77
N LEU A 354 15.18 3.04 17.61
CA LEU A 354 14.74 2.53 16.31
C LEU A 354 14.97 1.02 16.18
N ASP A 355 16.09 0.49 16.66
CA ASP A 355 16.42 -0.94 16.61
C ASP A 355 15.51 -1.77 17.53
N LYS A 356 15.11 -1.23 18.69
CA LYS A 356 14.08 -1.88 19.54
C LYS A 356 12.74 -2.05 18.83
N TRP A 357 12.47 -1.23 17.82
CA TRP A 357 11.19 -1.14 17.14
C TRP A 357 11.26 -1.52 15.66
N VAL A 358 12.32 -2.21 15.25
CA VAL A 358 12.53 -2.59 13.85
C VAL A 358 11.35 -3.34 13.24
N GLU A 359 10.59 -4.10 14.03
CA GLU A 359 9.39 -4.83 13.60
C GLU A 359 8.21 -3.91 13.21
N TYR A 360 8.26 -2.63 13.59
CA TYR A 360 7.22 -1.62 13.34
C TYR A 360 7.70 -0.53 12.37
N LEU A 361 8.90 -0.67 11.84
CA LEU A 361 9.52 0.32 10.98
C LEU A 361 9.89 -0.30 9.64
N SER A 362 9.61 0.40 8.55
CA SER A 362 10.25 0.14 7.27
C SER A 362 11.54 0.96 7.17
N LYS A 363 12.59 0.33 6.65
CA LYS A 363 13.87 0.98 6.35
C LYS A 363 13.95 1.21 4.84
N GLU A 364 14.10 2.45 4.43
CA GLU A 364 14.35 2.84 3.04
C GLU A 364 15.80 3.29 2.89
N LYS A 365 16.51 2.75 1.90
CA LYS A 365 17.86 3.23 1.57
C LYS A 365 17.77 4.26 0.45
N SER A 366 18.05 5.51 0.76
CA SER A 366 18.02 6.61 -0.21
C SER A 366 19.28 7.45 -0.09
N GLN A 367 19.93 7.74 -1.22
CA GLN A 367 21.15 8.55 -1.30
C GLN A 367 22.28 8.09 -0.35
N GLY A 368 22.36 6.79 -0.06
CA GLY A 368 23.37 6.22 0.84
C GLY A 368 23.00 6.22 2.33
N GLU A 369 21.89 6.87 2.71
CA GLU A 369 21.40 6.92 4.08
C GLU A 369 20.22 5.97 4.31
N ILE A 370 20.07 5.52 5.55
CA ILE A 370 18.91 4.74 6.01
C ILE A 370 17.88 5.71 6.56
N ARG A 371 16.68 5.66 6.00
CA ARG A 371 15.52 6.42 6.42
C ARG A 371 14.47 5.50 7.00
N TYR A 372 13.72 6.01 7.97
CA TYR A 372 12.78 5.22 8.75
C TYR A 372 11.36 5.72 8.55
N ARG A 373 10.41 4.80 8.42
CA ARG A 373 8.98 5.11 8.41
C ARG A 373 8.20 4.11 9.24
N ILE A 374 7.03 4.52 9.70
CA ILE A 374 6.03 3.57 10.16
C ILE A 374 5.62 2.68 8.98
N TYR A 375 5.68 1.38 9.20
CA TYR A 375 5.46 0.34 8.19
C TYR A 375 4.07 0.33 7.55
N HIS A 376 3.01 0.80 8.24
CA HIS A 376 1.65 0.90 7.70
C HIS A 376 0.87 2.10 8.22
N GLN A 377 0.09 2.73 7.34
CA GLN A 377 -0.79 3.85 7.66
C GLN A 377 -1.79 3.53 8.79
N SER A 378 -2.33 2.31 8.85
CA SER A 378 -3.26 1.92 9.94
C SER A 378 -2.61 1.91 11.32
N PHE A 379 -1.30 1.65 11.41
CA PHE A 379 -0.58 1.78 12.68
C PHE A 379 -0.34 3.25 13.02
N THR A 380 -0.03 4.10 12.04
CA THR A 380 -0.01 5.56 12.23
C THR A 380 -1.35 6.08 12.75
N ASP A 381 -2.47 5.63 12.17
CA ASP A 381 -3.82 5.98 12.60
C ASP A 381 -4.10 5.52 14.05
N PHE A 382 -3.54 4.38 14.46
CA PHE A 382 -3.61 3.90 15.84
C PHE A 382 -2.76 4.77 16.78
N LEU A 383 -1.51 5.09 16.39
CA LEU A 383 -0.58 5.90 17.18
C LEU A 383 -1.14 7.30 17.45
N THR A 384 -1.71 7.94 16.42
CA THR A 384 -2.27 9.31 16.53
C THR A 384 -3.49 9.41 17.45
N LYS A 385 -4.13 8.29 17.80
CA LYS A 385 -5.23 8.24 18.77
C LYS A 385 -4.74 8.07 20.22
N GLN A 386 -3.47 7.74 20.43
CA GLN A 386 -2.92 7.56 21.78
C GLN A 386 -2.69 8.93 22.43
N LYS A 387 -3.04 9.05 23.71
CA LYS A 387 -2.95 10.32 24.45
C LYS A 387 -1.51 10.83 24.52
N GLU A 388 -0.56 9.92 24.58
CA GLU A 388 0.87 10.17 24.60
C GLU A 388 1.37 10.82 23.31
N LEU A 389 0.66 10.62 22.18
CA LEU A 389 1.03 11.18 20.87
C LEU A 389 0.04 12.24 20.39
N ASP A 390 -0.82 12.76 21.27
CA ASP A 390 -1.72 13.86 20.92
C ASP A 390 -0.91 15.09 20.51
N LYS A 391 -1.02 15.45 19.23
CA LYS A 391 -0.33 16.59 18.60
C LYS A 391 -0.61 17.94 19.27
N ASN A 392 -1.70 18.05 20.05
CA ASN A 392 -2.04 19.28 20.77
C ASN A 392 -1.32 19.42 22.12
N ARG A 393 -0.53 18.42 22.53
CA ARG A 393 0.29 18.54 23.73
C ARG A 393 1.40 19.57 23.50
N LYS A 394 1.51 20.54 24.43
CA LYS A 394 2.54 21.60 24.40
C LYS A 394 3.97 21.09 24.21
N ILE A 395 4.25 19.89 24.70
CA ILE A 395 5.58 19.27 24.56
C ILE A 395 5.97 19.08 23.09
N PHE A 396 5.02 19.01 22.14
CA PHE A 396 5.30 18.80 20.72
C PHE A 396 5.36 20.08 19.89
N GLU A 397 5.03 21.26 20.42
CA GLU A 397 4.96 22.51 19.62
C GLU A 397 6.25 22.79 18.84
N GLU A 398 7.40 22.80 19.53
CA GLU A 398 8.72 23.00 18.90
C GLU A 398 9.12 21.86 17.95
N VAL A 399 8.67 20.64 18.26
CA VAL A 399 8.95 19.44 17.45
C VAL A 399 8.21 19.53 16.12
N VAL A 400 6.93 19.92 16.14
CA VAL A 400 6.13 20.12 14.92
C VAL A 400 6.73 21.21 14.03
N ILE A 401 7.17 22.33 14.62
CA ILE A 401 7.86 23.39 13.87
C ILE A 401 9.13 22.83 13.21
N SER A 402 9.94 22.09 13.96
CA SER A 402 11.20 21.53 13.49
C SER A 402 11.01 20.47 12.40
N ILE A 403 9.95 19.65 12.48
CA ILE A 403 9.56 18.72 11.42
C ILE A 403 9.30 19.50 10.13
N ASN A 404 8.43 20.51 10.18
CA ASN A 404 8.07 21.31 9.00
C ASN A 404 9.30 22.02 8.39
N GLU A 405 10.17 22.60 9.21
CA GLU A 405 11.42 23.23 8.75
C GLU A 405 12.39 22.23 8.11
N SER A 406 12.46 21.00 8.63
CA SER A 406 13.29 19.94 8.06
C SER A 406 12.76 19.46 6.70
N GLU A 407 11.43 19.39 6.55
CA GLU A 407 10.78 18.98 5.31
C GLU A 407 10.92 20.04 4.23
N TYR A 408 10.76 21.31 4.59
CA TYR A 408 10.93 22.44 3.67
C TYR A 408 12.36 22.53 3.12
N ARG A 409 13.38 22.37 3.99
CA ARG A 409 14.78 22.33 3.56
C ARG A 409 15.08 21.17 2.61
N ASN A 410 14.49 20.00 2.86
CA ASN A 410 14.64 18.85 1.98
C ASN A 410 13.95 19.05 0.62
N SER A 411 12.80 19.74 0.57
CA SER A 411 12.15 20.07 -0.71
C SER A 411 12.97 21.05 -1.55
N GLU A 412 13.50 22.12 -0.95
CA GLU A 412 14.33 23.10 -1.68
C GLU A 412 15.61 22.48 -2.26
N ILE A 413 16.29 21.62 -1.48
CA ILE A 413 17.50 20.91 -1.96
C ILE A 413 17.15 19.97 -3.11
N SER A 414 15.99 19.31 -3.06
CA SER A 414 15.55 18.42 -4.14
C SER A 414 15.23 19.16 -5.44
N GLU A 415 14.68 20.37 -5.36
CA GLU A 415 14.42 21.22 -6.53
C GLU A 415 15.71 21.76 -7.15
N ILE A 416 16.69 22.16 -6.32
CA ILE A 416 17.99 22.65 -6.78
C ILE A 416 18.83 21.55 -7.47
N LEU A 417 18.69 20.29 -7.06
CA LEU A 417 19.41 19.16 -7.65
C LEU A 417 18.73 18.60 -8.93
N GLN A 418 17.50 19.01 -9.23
CA GLN A 418 16.75 18.60 -10.43
C GLN A 418 16.67 19.68 -11.51
N GLY A 419 17.10 20.91 -11.23
CA GLY A 419 17.32 21.98 -12.22
C GLY A 419 18.74 21.97 -12.76
#